data_AF-A0A9W9CGI4-F1
#
_entry.id   AF-A0A9W9CGI4-F1
#
_cell.length_a   1.000
_cell.length_b   1.000
_cell.length_c   1.000
_cell.angle_alpha   90.00
_cell.angle_beta   90.00
_cell.angle_gamma   90.00
#
_symmetry.space_group_name_H-M   'P 1'
#
loop_
_entity.id
_entity.type
_entity.pdbx_description
1 polymer ?
#
loop_
_entity_poly.entity_id
_entity_poly.type
_entity_poly.pdbx_seq_one_letter_code
_entity_poly.pdbx_strand_id
1 'polypeptide(L)'
;MASSSSPTFLGLPREVRNKIYRAALCTFEPRPSTIYPPPDVSVAPTFMNELAIVEHDIDTSILLVSKQIHQEAYDVMVKKNRFVRVTTSGGFPLRLLLNHLRVPVVTEVKESVDNFQGYVLSVTLTFPKEVGQAFQDTPFSVEPCSLMLLSRDMDVLCDVLMDGDTHLPGFGTNVAIKIAVAPGSILSSSSYKDPISDFFSEKTQQIRGLVFRSIAEAVEEELAQDTASDPEAVLSKFQSLKDEGQSLFRSKQTEAANLKWMDAALEIEQLHESSSWPVLTGKSGETLFARLAELYFLMKLNISHINLANMEKGYVMQM
;
A
#
# COMPACT_ATOMS: atom_id res chain seq x y z
N MET A 1 -20.47 -59.12 12.51
CA MET A 1 -19.75 -58.50 11.38
C MET A 1 -19.92 -56.99 11.51
N ALA A 2 -18.93 -56.30 12.07
CA ALA A 2 -18.95 -54.85 12.12
C ALA A 2 -18.48 -54.34 10.76
N SER A 3 -19.40 -53.76 9.97
CA SER A 3 -19.04 -53.10 8.72
C SER A 3 -18.19 -51.87 9.05
N SER A 4 -16.87 -51.98 8.88
CA SER A 4 -15.96 -50.85 8.98
C SER A 4 -16.17 -49.94 7.77
N SER A 5 -17.16 -49.05 7.84
CA SER A 5 -17.24 -47.94 6.90
C SER A 5 -16.01 -47.06 7.11
N SER A 6 -15.24 -46.87 6.05
CA SER A 6 -14.10 -45.96 6.05
C SER A 6 -14.55 -44.59 6.56
N PRO A 7 -13.77 -43.93 7.43
CA PRO A 7 -14.15 -42.61 7.94
C PRO A 7 -14.31 -41.64 6.77
N THR A 8 -15.50 -41.08 6.62
CA THR A 8 -15.78 -40.06 5.61
C THR A 8 -15.27 -38.70 6.11
N PHE A 9 -14.87 -37.81 5.19
CA PHE A 9 -14.40 -36.47 5.57
C PHE A 9 -15.44 -35.70 6.41
N LEU A 10 -16.73 -35.84 6.09
CA LEU A 10 -17.83 -35.23 6.86
C LEU A 10 -18.05 -35.90 8.23
N GLY A 11 -17.56 -37.13 8.43
CA GLY A 11 -17.56 -37.81 9.72
C GLY A 11 -16.50 -37.30 10.70
N LEU A 12 -15.53 -36.49 10.23
CA LEU A 12 -14.55 -35.83 11.09
C LEU A 12 -15.21 -34.70 11.90
N PRO A 13 -14.79 -34.42 13.15
CA PRO A 13 -15.25 -33.24 13.89
C PRO A 13 -14.98 -31.93 13.13
N ARG A 14 -15.85 -30.92 13.33
CA ARG A 14 -15.78 -29.62 12.64
C ARG A 14 -14.42 -28.93 12.84
N GLU A 15 -13.84 -29.08 14.02
CA GLU A 15 -12.54 -28.50 14.38
C GLU A 15 -11.40 -29.11 13.56
N VAL A 16 -11.48 -30.41 13.28
CA VAL A 16 -10.51 -31.13 12.46
C VAL A 16 -10.65 -30.70 10.99
N ARG A 17 -11.89 -30.63 10.48
CA ARG A 17 -12.15 -30.13 9.13
C ARG A 17 -11.64 -28.69 8.95
N ASN A 18 -11.86 -27.82 9.93
CA ASN A 18 -11.34 -26.44 9.92
C ASN A 18 -9.82 -26.37 9.86
N LYS A 19 -9.09 -27.28 10.51
CA LYS A 19 -7.63 -27.35 10.40
C LYS A 19 -7.20 -27.76 8.99
N ILE A 20 -7.91 -28.71 8.38
CA ILE A 20 -7.65 -29.14 7.00
C ILE A 20 -7.93 -27.99 6.01
N TYR A 21 -9.05 -27.28 6.16
CA TYR A 21 -9.35 -26.11 5.33
C TYR A 21 -8.28 -25.02 5.46
N ARG A 22 -7.76 -24.77 6.67
CA ARG A 22 -6.66 -23.80 6.87
C ARG A 22 -5.39 -24.23 6.16
N ALA A 23 -5.00 -25.49 6.30
CA ALA A 23 -3.80 -26.01 5.64
C ALA A 23 -3.90 -25.93 4.12
N ALA A 24 -5.09 -26.23 3.56
CA ALA A 24 -5.31 -26.24 2.12
C ALA A 24 -5.54 -24.85 1.49
N LEU A 25 -6.11 -23.88 2.25
CA LEU A 25 -6.62 -22.62 1.68
C LEU A 25 -6.00 -21.34 2.28
N CYS A 26 -5.17 -21.45 3.32
CA CYS A 26 -4.71 -20.27 4.07
C CYS A 26 -3.17 -20.22 4.23
N THR A 27 -2.44 -20.95 3.40
CA THR A 27 -0.98 -21.03 3.44
C THR A 27 -0.40 -20.08 2.40
N PHE A 28 -0.22 -18.82 2.81
CA PHE A 28 0.42 -17.77 2.03
C PHE A 28 1.76 -17.41 2.67
N GLU A 29 2.84 -17.46 1.87
CA GLU A 29 4.18 -17.09 2.32
C GLU A 29 4.21 -15.63 2.82
N PRO A 30 5.08 -15.29 3.79
CA PRO A 30 5.22 -13.92 4.27
C PRO A 30 5.77 -13.01 3.16
N ARG A 31 5.67 -11.70 3.39
CA ARG A 31 6.19 -10.69 2.45
C ARG A 31 7.68 -10.94 2.15
N PRO A 32 8.11 -10.85 0.88
CA PRO A 32 9.53 -10.90 0.53
C PRO A 32 10.29 -9.80 1.27
N SER A 33 11.37 -10.16 1.97
CA SER A 33 12.14 -9.22 2.81
C SER A 33 13.21 -8.44 2.04
N THR A 34 13.46 -8.76 0.77
CA THR A 34 14.51 -8.13 -0.05
C THR A 34 13.91 -7.12 -1.02
N ILE A 35 14.37 -5.87 -0.93
CA ILE A 35 14.15 -4.81 -1.91
C ILE A 35 14.65 -5.31 -3.27
N TYR A 36 13.84 -5.11 -4.32
CA TYR A 36 14.19 -5.50 -5.69
C TYR A 36 14.24 -4.27 -6.61
N PRO A 37 15.15 -4.27 -7.59
CA PRO A 37 16.13 -5.32 -7.89
C PRO A 37 17.24 -5.49 -6.85
N PRO A 38 17.87 -6.69 -6.77
CA PRO A 38 19.19 -6.78 -6.18
C PRO A 38 20.06 -5.73 -6.89
N PRO A 39 20.92 -5.00 -6.17
CA PRO A 39 21.69 -3.91 -6.75
C PRO A 39 22.38 -4.31 -8.07
N ASP A 40 22.83 -5.57 -8.20
CA ASP A 40 23.59 -6.06 -9.36
C ASP A 40 22.78 -6.42 -10.62
N VAL A 41 21.45 -6.27 -10.63
CA VAL A 41 20.63 -6.64 -11.79
C VAL A 41 20.11 -5.39 -12.49
N SER A 42 20.67 -5.08 -13.67
CA SER A 42 20.05 -4.16 -14.63
C SER A 42 18.73 -4.77 -15.10
N VAL A 43 17.62 -4.29 -14.55
CA VAL A 43 16.31 -4.79 -14.89
C VAL A 43 15.80 -4.05 -16.10
N ALA A 44 15.46 -4.79 -17.17
CA ALA A 44 14.79 -4.20 -18.31
C ALA A 44 13.43 -3.58 -17.89
N PRO A 45 12.98 -2.48 -18.54
CA PRO A 45 11.73 -1.79 -18.20
C PRO A 45 10.49 -2.70 -18.15
N THR A 46 10.51 -3.81 -18.89
CA THR A 46 9.45 -4.81 -18.95
C THR A 46 9.15 -5.50 -17.61
N PHE A 47 10.16 -5.72 -16.76
CA PHE A 47 9.96 -6.40 -15.47
C PHE A 47 9.43 -5.47 -14.37
N MET A 48 9.46 -4.15 -14.57
CA MET A 48 8.92 -3.22 -13.56
C MET A 48 7.39 -3.32 -13.43
N ASN A 49 6.71 -3.82 -14.46
CA ASN A 49 5.26 -4.02 -14.45
C ASN A 49 4.84 -5.41 -13.93
N GLU A 50 5.77 -6.33 -13.69
CA GLU A 50 5.46 -7.66 -13.14
C GLU A 50 5.28 -7.55 -11.62
N LEU A 51 4.03 -7.69 -11.16
CA LEU A 51 3.71 -7.67 -9.74
C LEU A 51 4.34 -8.87 -9.02
N ALA A 52 4.78 -8.65 -7.78
CA ALA A 52 5.13 -9.73 -6.88
C ALA A 52 3.87 -10.54 -6.55
N ILE A 53 3.68 -11.67 -7.22
CA ILE A 53 2.58 -12.59 -6.93
C ILE A 53 2.90 -13.33 -5.64
N VAL A 54 1.90 -13.44 -4.75
CA VAL A 54 2.06 -14.18 -3.50
C VAL A 54 2.34 -15.64 -3.84
N GLU A 55 3.50 -16.15 -3.43
CA GLU A 55 3.75 -17.58 -3.44
C GLU A 55 2.85 -18.27 -2.41
N HIS A 56 2.13 -19.29 -2.86
CA HIS A 56 1.19 -20.00 -2.02
C HIS A 56 1.01 -21.45 -2.49
N ASP A 57 0.79 -22.35 -1.55
CA ASP A 57 0.41 -23.74 -1.82
C ASP A 57 -1.08 -23.93 -1.49
N ILE A 58 -1.92 -23.31 -2.32
CA ILE A 58 -3.37 -23.29 -2.13
C ILE A 58 -4.03 -24.25 -3.09
N ASP A 59 -4.73 -25.24 -2.55
CA ASP A 59 -5.55 -26.18 -3.31
C ASP A 59 -7.02 -25.81 -3.17
N THR A 60 -7.55 -25.14 -4.21
CA THR A 60 -8.97 -24.76 -4.27
C THR A 60 -9.90 -25.91 -4.65
N SER A 61 -9.37 -27.10 -4.99
CA SER A 61 -10.17 -28.25 -5.40
C SER A 61 -11.13 -28.71 -4.31
N ILE A 62 -10.77 -28.50 -3.04
CA ILE A 62 -11.63 -28.81 -1.89
C ILE A 62 -12.95 -28.00 -1.90
N LEU A 63 -12.96 -26.82 -2.51
CA LEU A 63 -14.16 -25.98 -2.65
C LEU A 63 -15.18 -26.55 -3.64
N LEU A 64 -14.80 -27.56 -4.43
CA LEU A 64 -15.64 -28.16 -5.47
C LEU A 64 -16.30 -29.47 -5.03
N VAL A 65 -15.95 -30.01 -3.85
CA VAL A 65 -16.34 -31.37 -3.44
C VAL A 65 -17.84 -31.50 -3.14
N SER A 66 -18.40 -30.60 -2.33
CA SER A 66 -19.82 -30.59 -2.00
C SER A 66 -20.26 -29.22 -1.50
N LYS A 67 -21.58 -28.94 -1.51
CA LYS A 67 -22.12 -27.66 -1.01
C LYS A 67 -21.74 -27.38 0.45
N GLN A 68 -21.82 -28.40 1.30
CA GLN A 68 -21.45 -28.27 2.72
C GLN A 68 -19.96 -27.97 2.86
N ILE A 69 -19.09 -28.74 2.20
CA ILE A 69 -17.63 -28.53 2.27
C ILE A 69 -17.27 -27.16 1.70
N HIS A 70 -17.90 -26.75 0.61
CA HIS A 70 -17.73 -25.42 0.02
C HIS A 70 -18.00 -24.32 1.05
N GLN A 71 -19.19 -24.32 1.67
CA GLN A 71 -19.57 -23.31 2.67
C GLN A 71 -18.57 -23.29 3.84
N GLU A 72 -18.29 -24.48 4.36
CA GLU A 72 -17.42 -24.69 5.49
C GLU A 72 -15.99 -24.19 5.26
N ALA A 73 -15.42 -24.48 4.09
CA ALA A 73 -14.06 -24.15 3.71
C ALA A 73 -13.94 -22.70 3.24
N TYR A 74 -14.92 -22.20 2.48
CA TYR A 74 -14.99 -20.81 2.04
C TYR A 74 -15.05 -19.85 3.23
N ASP A 75 -15.86 -20.16 4.24
CA ASP A 75 -15.94 -19.38 5.48
C ASP A 75 -14.57 -19.28 6.19
N VAL A 76 -13.87 -20.42 6.32
CA VAL A 76 -12.53 -20.46 6.91
C VAL A 76 -11.53 -19.64 6.10
N MET A 77 -11.54 -19.80 4.78
CA MET A 77 -10.66 -19.11 3.84
C MET A 77 -10.83 -17.59 3.93
N VAL A 78 -12.07 -17.09 3.83
CA VAL A 78 -12.36 -15.65 3.86
C VAL A 78 -12.00 -15.04 5.22
N LYS A 79 -12.43 -15.67 6.33
CA LYS A 79 -12.18 -15.16 7.68
C LYS A 79 -10.69 -15.12 8.03
N LYS A 80 -9.92 -16.10 7.55
CA LYS A 80 -8.50 -16.22 7.86
C LYS A 80 -7.63 -15.32 6.99
N ASN A 81 -7.87 -15.30 5.68
CA ASN A 81 -7.02 -14.59 4.72
C ASN A 81 -7.41 -13.11 4.57
N ARG A 82 -8.68 -12.76 4.82
CA ARG A 82 -9.18 -11.38 4.80
C ARG A 82 -8.79 -10.64 3.52
N PHE A 83 -9.31 -11.11 2.41
CA PHE A 83 -8.96 -10.55 1.11
C PHE A 83 -9.45 -9.10 0.95
N VAL A 84 -8.62 -8.28 0.32
CA VAL A 84 -8.91 -6.89 -0.04
C VAL A 84 -8.93 -6.78 -1.55
N ARG A 85 -9.97 -6.15 -2.10
CA ARG A 85 -10.03 -5.78 -3.51
C ARG A 85 -9.45 -4.38 -3.68
N VAL A 86 -8.53 -4.20 -4.61
CA VAL A 86 -8.04 -2.88 -5.02
C VAL A 86 -8.31 -2.70 -6.50
N THR A 87 -8.92 -1.58 -6.87
CA THR A 87 -9.28 -1.27 -8.25
C THR A 87 -8.84 0.14 -8.61
N THR A 88 -8.41 0.36 -9.85
CA THR A 88 -8.10 1.69 -10.37
C THR A 88 -8.86 1.94 -11.68
N SER A 89 -9.32 3.18 -11.89
CA SER A 89 -9.88 3.61 -13.18
C SER A 89 -8.82 3.89 -14.25
N GLY A 90 -7.54 3.67 -13.95
CA GLY A 90 -6.40 4.05 -14.78
C GLY A 90 -5.94 5.48 -14.50
N GLY A 91 -4.85 5.88 -15.16
CA GLY A 91 -4.19 7.18 -14.98
C GLY A 91 -3.14 7.21 -13.85
N PHE A 92 -2.89 6.08 -13.20
CA PHE A 92 -1.92 5.95 -12.11
C PHE A 92 -1.17 4.62 -12.24
N PRO A 93 0.18 4.60 -12.18
CA PRO A 93 0.98 3.38 -12.35
C PRO A 93 0.99 2.51 -11.09
N LEU A 94 -0.20 2.11 -10.60
CA LEU A 94 -0.36 1.35 -9.36
C LEU A 94 0.50 0.08 -9.34
N ARG A 95 0.60 -0.62 -10.48
CA ARG A 95 1.40 -1.85 -10.58
C ARG A 95 2.87 -1.62 -10.29
N LEU A 96 3.43 -0.52 -10.82
CA LEU A 96 4.82 -0.14 -10.61
C LEU A 96 5.09 0.08 -9.12
N LEU A 97 4.22 0.84 -8.45
CA LEU A 97 4.44 1.19 -7.04
C LEU A 97 4.26 0.01 -6.10
N LEU A 98 3.24 -0.83 -6.36
CA LEU A 98 3.05 -2.06 -5.61
C LEU A 98 4.25 -3.01 -5.80
N ASN A 99 4.83 -3.06 -7.00
CA ASN A 99 6.04 -3.84 -7.24
C ASN A 99 7.26 -3.24 -6.53
N HIS A 100 7.42 -1.91 -6.54
CA HIS A 100 8.51 -1.21 -5.86
C HIS A 100 8.53 -1.51 -4.36
N LEU A 101 7.37 -1.48 -3.71
CA LEU A 101 7.23 -1.79 -2.28
C LEU A 101 6.94 -3.28 -2.00
N ARG A 102 7.07 -4.15 -3.00
CA ARG A 102 6.87 -5.61 -2.90
C ARG A 102 5.56 -6.00 -2.23
N VAL A 103 4.49 -5.27 -2.53
CA VAL A 103 3.15 -5.59 -2.02
C VAL A 103 2.69 -6.90 -2.66
N PRO A 104 2.56 -7.99 -1.90
CA PRO A 104 2.21 -9.27 -2.46
C PRO A 104 0.77 -9.26 -2.99
N VAL A 105 0.61 -9.59 -4.27
CA VAL A 105 -0.70 -9.67 -4.94
C VAL A 105 -1.13 -11.13 -5.03
N VAL A 106 -2.30 -11.46 -4.50
CA VAL A 106 -2.87 -12.81 -4.59
C VAL A 106 -3.21 -13.14 -6.04
N THR A 107 -3.87 -12.21 -6.73
CA THR A 107 -4.13 -12.32 -8.17
C THR A 107 -4.46 -10.96 -8.77
N GLU A 108 -4.09 -10.75 -10.03
CA GLU A 108 -4.51 -9.61 -10.86
C GLU A 108 -5.46 -10.02 -12.00
N VAL A 109 -5.86 -11.30 -12.04
CA VAL A 109 -6.77 -11.80 -13.07
C VAL A 109 -8.15 -11.20 -12.81
N LYS A 110 -8.53 -10.23 -13.64
CA LYS A 110 -9.78 -9.47 -13.50
C LYS A 110 -11.00 -10.34 -13.24
N GLU A 111 -11.15 -11.45 -13.97
CA GLU A 111 -12.27 -12.37 -13.79
C GLU A 111 -12.30 -13.00 -12.39
N SER A 112 -11.14 -13.46 -11.88
CA SER A 112 -11.01 -14.00 -10.54
C SER A 112 -11.32 -12.94 -9.48
N VAL A 113 -10.84 -11.71 -9.67
CA VAL A 113 -11.07 -10.60 -8.74
C VAL A 113 -12.53 -10.17 -8.72
N ASP A 114 -13.16 -10.05 -9.89
CA ASP A 114 -14.53 -9.53 -10.02
C ASP A 114 -15.58 -10.57 -9.57
N ASN A 115 -15.31 -11.87 -9.78
CA ASN A 115 -16.22 -12.95 -9.38
C ASN A 115 -16.11 -13.32 -7.91
N PHE A 116 -14.99 -13.01 -7.26
CA PHE A 116 -14.82 -13.29 -5.84
C PHE A 116 -15.65 -12.34 -4.97
N GLN A 117 -16.40 -12.90 -4.00
CA GLN A 117 -17.29 -12.13 -3.11
C GLN A 117 -16.79 -12.08 -1.66
N GLY A 118 -15.65 -12.70 -1.37
CA GLY A 118 -15.14 -12.89 -0.01
C GLY A 118 -14.27 -11.73 0.49
N TYR A 119 -14.51 -10.52 0.00
CA TYR A 119 -13.71 -9.36 0.35
C TYR A 119 -14.16 -8.75 1.68
N VAL A 120 -13.18 -8.46 2.54
CA VAL A 120 -13.42 -7.69 3.78
C VAL A 120 -13.35 -6.19 3.51
N LEU A 121 -12.67 -5.77 2.45
CA LEU A 121 -12.48 -4.38 2.06
C LEU A 121 -12.40 -4.30 0.52
N SER A 122 -12.95 -3.24 -0.05
CA SER A 122 -12.75 -2.86 -1.45
C SER A 122 -12.32 -1.40 -1.52
N VAL A 123 -11.17 -1.15 -2.13
CA VAL A 123 -10.60 0.17 -2.37
C VAL A 123 -10.67 0.44 -3.87
N THR A 124 -11.22 1.58 -4.24
CA THR A 124 -11.29 2.05 -5.63
C THR A 124 -10.60 3.39 -5.73
N LEU A 125 -9.55 3.46 -6.53
CA LEU A 125 -8.80 4.65 -6.84
C LEU A 125 -9.31 5.20 -8.18
N THR A 126 -9.64 6.48 -8.20
CA THR A 126 -10.11 7.16 -9.41
C THR A 126 -9.31 8.42 -9.64
N PHE A 127 -8.95 8.67 -10.89
CA PHE A 127 -8.15 9.83 -11.31
C PHE A 127 -8.86 10.57 -12.46
N PRO A 128 -8.75 11.91 -12.51
CA PRO A 128 -9.15 12.68 -13.69
C PRO A 128 -8.40 12.20 -14.93
N LYS A 129 -9.11 12.16 -16.07
CA LYS A 129 -8.55 11.68 -17.34
C LYS A 129 -7.32 12.48 -17.82
N GLU A 130 -7.25 13.74 -17.42
CA GLU A 130 -6.19 14.69 -17.79
C GLU A 130 -4.83 14.28 -17.18
N VAL A 131 -4.83 13.73 -15.97
CA VAL A 131 -3.61 13.29 -15.27
C VAL A 131 -2.97 12.09 -15.95
N GLY A 132 -3.78 11.19 -16.52
CA GLY A 132 -3.29 10.02 -17.25
C GLY A 132 -2.53 10.37 -18.53
N GLN A 133 -2.64 11.60 -19.05
CA GLN A 133 -1.90 12.03 -20.25
C GLN A 133 -0.41 12.22 -19.98
N ALA A 134 -0.02 12.62 -18.76
CA ALA A 134 1.38 12.82 -18.38
C ALA A 134 2.22 11.53 -18.45
N PHE A 135 1.56 10.37 -18.39
CA PHE A 135 2.22 9.06 -18.44
C PHE A 135 2.13 8.35 -19.80
N GLN A 136 1.50 8.95 -20.81
CA GLN A 136 1.37 8.30 -22.12
C GLN A 136 2.71 7.99 -22.78
N ASP A 137 3.73 8.81 -22.47
CA ASP A 137 5.09 8.63 -23.00
C ASP A 137 6.00 7.82 -22.06
N THR A 138 5.48 7.33 -20.94
CA THR A 138 6.25 6.51 -19.99
C THR A 138 6.12 5.02 -20.30
N PRO A 139 7.14 4.19 -20.00
CA PRO A 139 7.07 2.74 -20.19
C PRO A 139 6.12 2.03 -19.21
N PHE A 140 5.46 2.77 -18.32
CA PHE A 140 4.68 2.23 -17.22
C PHE A 140 3.20 2.09 -17.58
N SER A 141 2.60 0.97 -17.19
CA SER A 141 1.17 0.75 -17.42
C SER A 141 0.33 1.59 -16.44
N VAL A 142 -0.38 2.58 -16.97
CA VAL A 142 -1.43 3.33 -16.26
C VAL A 142 -2.83 2.82 -16.57
N GLU A 143 -2.94 1.60 -17.10
CA GLU A 143 -4.23 1.00 -17.44
C GLU A 143 -5.04 0.66 -16.18
N PRO A 144 -6.37 0.68 -16.26
CA PRO A 144 -7.23 0.18 -15.20
C PRO A 144 -6.84 -1.24 -14.78
N CYS A 145 -6.75 -1.49 -13.47
CA CYS A 145 -6.47 -2.82 -12.93
C CYS A 145 -7.40 -3.17 -11.76
N SER A 146 -7.53 -4.47 -11.50
CA SER A 146 -8.33 -5.07 -10.43
C SER A 146 -7.44 -6.11 -9.76
N LEU A 147 -7.11 -5.90 -8.49
CA LEU A 147 -6.13 -6.67 -7.74
C LEU A 147 -6.78 -7.25 -6.48
N MET A 148 -6.35 -8.45 -6.11
CA MET A 148 -6.67 -9.07 -4.82
C MET A 148 -5.41 -9.06 -3.94
N LEU A 149 -5.51 -8.44 -2.77
CA LEU A 149 -4.47 -8.38 -1.75
C LEU A 149 -4.91 -9.12 -0.48
N LEU A 150 -3.98 -9.40 0.43
CA LEU A 150 -4.27 -9.85 1.78
C LEU A 150 -4.35 -8.64 2.73
N SER A 151 -5.27 -8.64 3.70
CA SER A 151 -5.41 -7.49 4.61
C SER A 151 -4.16 -7.17 5.43
N ARG A 152 -3.27 -8.16 5.62
CA ARG A 152 -2.02 -7.99 6.37
C ARG A 152 -1.02 -7.08 5.65
N ASP A 153 -1.23 -6.82 4.36
CA ASP A 153 -0.36 -6.00 3.50
C ASP A 153 -0.98 -4.63 3.18
N MET A 154 -2.04 -4.26 3.90
CA MET A 154 -2.72 -2.97 3.73
C MET A 154 -1.91 -1.77 4.24
N ASP A 155 -1.04 -1.99 5.22
CA ASP A 155 -0.09 -0.98 5.69
C ASP A 155 0.77 -0.48 4.54
N VAL A 156 1.33 -1.38 3.74
CA VAL A 156 2.19 -1.01 2.61
C VAL A 156 1.40 -0.41 1.46
N LEU A 157 0.16 -0.86 1.23
CA LEU A 157 -0.69 -0.17 0.26
C LEU A 157 -0.92 1.29 0.69
N CYS A 158 -1.10 1.56 1.98
CA CYS A 158 -1.19 2.93 2.47
C CYS A 158 0.11 3.70 2.22
N ASP A 159 1.27 3.10 2.50
CA ASP A 159 2.58 3.71 2.23
C ASP A 159 2.74 4.07 0.74
N VAL A 160 2.42 3.13 -0.17
CA VAL A 160 2.38 3.36 -1.64
C VAL A 160 1.52 4.58 -2.00
N LEU A 161 0.37 4.74 -1.35
CA LEU A 161 -0.55 5.83 -1.64
C LEU A 161 -0.09 7.16 -1.02
N MET A 162 0.58 7.12 0.14
CA MET A 162 1.19 8.31 0.75
C MET A 162 2.34 8.85 -0.11
N ASP A 163 3.11 7.96 -0.74
CA ASP A 163 4.19 8.31 -1.68
C ASP A 163 3.68 8.68 -3.07
N GLY A 164 2.35 8.72 -3.28
CA GLY A 164 1.77 8.97 -4.59
C GLY A 164 2.22 10.28 -5.23
N ASP A 165 2.40 11.35 -4.43
CA ASP A 165 2.89 12.65 -4.91
C ASP A 165 4.37 12.63 -5.31
N THR A 166 5.18 11.74 -4.73
CA THR A 166 6.59 11.50 -5.12
C THR A 166 6.68 10.97 -6.55
N HIS A 167 5.70 10.15 -6.96
CA HIS A 167 5.69 9.49 -8.26
C HIS A 167 4.80 10.21 -9.29
N LEU A 168 3.82 10.96 -8.83
CA LEU A 168 2.87 11.70 -9.64
C LEU A 168 2.56 13.04 -8.98
N PRO A 169 3.21 14.14 -9.39
CA PRO A 169 2.93 15.47 -8.84
C PRO A 169 1.43 15.80 -8.89
N GLY A 170 0.87 16.17 -7.74
CA GLY A 170 -0.55 16.46 -7.58
C GLY A 170 -1.43 15.22 -7.44
N PHE A 171 -0.86 14.04 -7.22
CA PHE A 171 -1.58 12.82 -6.87
C PHE A 171 -2.59 13.07 -5.74
N GLY A 172 -2.15 13.65 -4.62
CA GLY A 172 -3.00 13.83 -3.44
C GLY A 172 -4.21 14.72 -3.70
N THR A 173 -4.08 15.69 -4.63
CA THR A 173 -5.17 16.59 -5.03
C THR A 173 -6.12 15.96 -6.04
N ASN A 174 -5.61 15.01 -6.85
CA ASN A 174 -6.35 14.43 -7.98
C ASN A 174 -6.94 13.05 -7.69
N VAL A 175 -6.45 12.34 -6.68
CA VAL A 175 -6.96 11.00 -6.35
C VAL A 175 -8.30 11.10 -5.63
N ALA A 176 -9.29 10.39 -6.14
CA ALA A 176 -10.53 10.11 -5.43
C ALA A 176 -10.54 8.65 -4.98
N ILE A 177 -10.47 8.45 -3.65
CA ILE A 177 -10.43 7.12 -3.02
C ILE A 177 -11.82 6.78 -2.49
N LYS A 178 -12.40 5.68 -2.99
CA LYS A 178 -13.64 5.11 -2.48
C LYS A 178 -13.34 3.82 -1.74
N ILE A 179 -13.74 3.74 -0.47
CA ILE A 179 -13.56 2.57 0.38
C ILE A 179 -14.92 1.97 0.71
N ALA A 180 -15.09 0.67 0.47
CA ALA A 180 -16.26 -0.10 0.88
C ALA A 180 -15.83 -1.21 1.84
N VAL A 181 -16.39 -1.22 3.05
CA VAL A 181 -16.14 -2.24 4.07
C VAL A 181 -17.15 -3.38 3.92
N ALA A 182 -16.67 -4.62 3.95
CA ALA A 182 -17.47 -5.84 3.81
C ALA A 182 -18.43 -5.82 2.60
N PRO A 183 -17.96 -5.48 1.38
CA PRO A 183 -18.84 -5.29 0.21
C PRO A 183 -19.63 -6.55 -0.16
N GLY A 184 -19.09 -7.74 0.12
CA GLY A 184 -19.78 -9.02 -0.09
C GLY A 184 -20.78 -9.43 0.99
N SER A 185 -20.78 -8.75 2.15
CA SER A 185 -21.71 -9.03 3.26
C SER A 185 -23.04 -8.28 3.12
N ILE A 186 -23.06 -7.23 2.29
CA ILE A 186 -24.25 -6.40 2.03
C ILE A 186 -25.15 -7.05 0.96
N LEU A 187 -24.59 -7.96 0.13
CA LEU A 187 -25.30 -8.57 -0.98
C LEU A 187 -25.60 -10.05 -0.70
N SER A 188 -26.87 -10.29 -0.37
CA SER A 188 -27.58 -11.56 -0.21
C SER A 188 -27.44 -12.24 1.15
N SER A 189 -28.51 -12.09 1.94
CA SER A 189 -29.04 -13.16 2.79
C SER A 189 -29.47 -14.35 1.93
N SER A 190 -28.53 -14.99 1.22
CA SER A 190 -28.82 -16.33 0.71
C SER A 190 -28.98 -17.23 1.93
N SER A 191 -29.98 -18.11 1.97
CA SER A 191 -30.20 -19.08 3.07
C SER A 191 -29.04 -20.07 3.28
N TYR A 192 -27.94 -19.88 2.55
CA TYR A 192 -26.81 -20.76 2.39
C TYR A 192 -25.48 -20.13 2.84
N LYS A 193 -25.49 -18.88 3.33
CA LYS A 193 -24.32 -18.23 3.91
C LYS A 193 -24.66 -17.87 5.35
N ASP A 194 -23.95 -18.45 6.31
CA ASP A 194 -23.97 -17.90 7.66
C ASP A 194 -23.56 -16.43 7.54
N PRO A 195 -24.30 -15.49 8.15
CA PRO A 195 -23.98 -14.09 8.03
C PRO A 195 -22.54 -13.85 8.51
N ILE A 196 -21.66 -13.41 7.60
CA ILE A 196 -20.35 -12.91 7.99
C ILE A 196 -20.53 -11.66 8.89
N SER A 197 -21.73 -11.08 8.97
CA SER A 197 -22.08 -10.05 9.95
C SER A 197 -21.72 -10.42 11.39
N ASP A 198 -21.74 -11.70 11.77
CA ASP A 198 -21.31 -12.11 13.12
C ASP A 198 -19.78 -12.02 13.28
N PHE A 199 -19.04 -12.28 12.19
CA PHE A 199 -17.60 -11.98 12.11
C PHE A 199 -17.33 -10.48 12.02
N PHE A 200 -18.32 -9.69 11.62
CA PHE A 200 -18.33 -8.24 11.67
C PHE A 200 -19.23 -7.72 12.83
N SER A 201 -19.31 -8.46 13.95
CA SER A 201 -19.99 -7.98 15.16
C SER A 201 -19.32 -6.72 15.72
N GLU A 202 -19.97 -5.94 16.60
CA GLU A 202 -19.33 -4.81 17.31
C GLU A 202 -17.95 -5.15 17.92
N LYS A 203 -17.73 -6.41 18.34
CA LYS A 203 -16.44 -6.86 18.90
C LYS A 203 -15.34 -7.07 17.87
N THR A 204 -15.69 -7.35 16.61
CA THR A 204 -14.75 -7.66 15.52
C THR A 204 -14.71 -6.57 14.44
N GLN A 205 -15.78 -5.77 14.33
CA GLN A 205 -15.87 -4.44 13.71
C GLN A 205 -15.30 -3.33 14.60
N GLN A 206 -14.60 -3.66 15.70
CA GLN A 206 -13.62 -2.75 16.29
C GLN A 206 -12.42 -2.54 15.33
N ILE A 207 -12.69 -2.13 14.10
CA ILE A 207 -12.04 -0.94 13.61
C ILE A 207 -12.47 0.15 14.59
N ARG A 208 -11.50 0.69 15.33
CA ARG A 208 -11.65 1.94 16.09
C ARG A 208 -12.14 3.04 15.13
N GLY A 209 -13.45 3.10 14.90
CA GLY A 209 -14.05 3.85 13.80
C GLY A 209 -15.49 4.30 14.07
N LEU A 210 -15.93 4.32 15.33
CA LEU A 210 -16.46 5.59 15.83
C LEU A 210 -15.22 6.43 16.05
N VAL A 211 -14.80 7.18 15.03
CA VAL A 211 -13.94 8.31 15.30
C VAL A 211 -14.79 9.17 16.22
N PHE A 212 -14.50 9.13 17.52
CA PHE A 212 -15.19 9.98 18.47
C PHE A 212 -15.17 11.37 17.88
N ARG A 213 -16.29 12.09 17.95
CA ARG A 213 -16.34 13.44 17.40
C ARG A 213 -15.14 14.27 17.88
N SER A 214 -14.70 14.06 19.11
CA SER A 214 -13.47 14.64 19.66
C SER A 214 -12.16 14.18 19.01
N ILE A 215 -12.03 12.95 18.51
CA ILE A 215 -10.86 12.50 17.74
C ILE A 215 -10.93 13.04 16.32
N ALA A 216 -12.13 13.09 15.70
CA ALA A 216 -12.30 13.70 14.38
C ALA A 216 -12.01 15.18 14.46
N GLU A 217 -12.56 15.87 15.46
CA GLU A 217 -12.30 17.28 15.76
C GLU A 217 -10.85 17.50 16.16
N ALA A 218 -10.22 16.62 16.94
CA ALA A 218 -8.80 16.76 17.26
C ALA A 218 -7.90 16.53 16.04
N VAL A 219 -8.23 15.58 15.17
CA VAL A 219 -7.51 15.35 13.90
C VAL A 219 -7.79 16.48 12.92
N GLU A 220 -9.02 16.99 12.83
CA GLU A 220 -9.36 18.17 12.04
C GLU A 220 -8.67 19.42 12.59
N GLU A 221 -8.57 19.57 13.91
CA GLU A 221 -7.86 20.66 14.59
C GLU A 221 -6.36 20.51 14.44
N GLU A 222 -5.81 19.29 14.47
CA GLU A 222 -4.40 18.99 14.23
C GLU A 222 -4.03 19.17 12.76
N LEU A 223 -4.90 18.77 11.84
CA LEU A 223 -4.77 19.01 10.39
C LEU A 223 -4.99 20.49 10.04
N ALA A 224 -5.83 21.20 10.80
CA ALA A 224 -6.02 22.64 10.68
C ALA A 224 -4.92 23.44 11.39
N GLN A 225 -4.25 22.85 12.39
CA GLN A 225 -3.03 23.35 12.98
C GLN A 225 -1.92 23.14 11.98
N ASP A 226 -1.73 24.18 11.17
CA ASP A 226 -0.66 24.30 10.23
C ASP A 226 0.69 24.14 10.96
N THR A 227 1.23 22.93 10.93
CA THR A 227 2.48 22.52 11.62
C THR A 227 3.67 23.36 11.16
N ALA A 228 3.53 24.07 10.05
CA ALA A 228 4.51 24.99 9.52
C ALA A 228 4.27 26.46 9.95
N SER A 229 3.64 26.72 11.10
CA SER A 229 3.39 28.08 11.58
C SER A 229 4.61 28.80 12.20
N ASP A 230 5.63 28.02 12.62
CA ASP A 230 6.86 28.50 13.25
C ASP A 230 8.08 28.32 12.32
N PRO A 231 8.59 29.41 11.73
CA PRO A 231 9.76 29.42 10.87
C PRO A 231 11.01 28.74 11.45
N GLU A 232 11.28 28.92 12.75
CA GLU A 232 12.49 28.36 13.37
C GLU A 232 12.35 26.85 13.59
N ALA A 233 11.15 26.39 13.96
CA ALA A 233 10.86 24.96 14.04
C ALA A 233 11.00 24.27 12.68
N VAL A 234 10.51 24.91 11.61
CA VAL A 234 10.64 24.41 10.23
C VAL A 234 12.12 24.31 9.83
N LEU A 235 12.92 25.36 10.07
CA LEU A 235 14.36 25.31 9.78
C LEU A 235 15.08 24.25 10.61
N SER A 236 14.79 24.16 11.90
CA SER A 236 15.38 23.16 12.79
C SER A 236 15.06 21.73 12.33
N LYS A 237 13.82 21.48 11.88
CA LYS A 237 13.42 20.18 11.33
C LYS A 237 14.27 19.81 10.11
N PHE A 238 14.32 20.67 9.10
CA PHE A 238 15.04 20.35 7.86
C PHE A 238 16.57 20.29 8.05
N GLN A 239 17.11 21.11 8.95
CA GLN A 239 18.52 21.00 9.35
C GLN A 239 18.80 19.63 10.00
N SER A 240 17.94 19.17 10.91
CA SER A 240 18.06 17.85 11.55
C SER A 240 17.98 16.72 10.53
N LEU A 241 17.03 16.76 9.59
CA LEU A 241 16.89 15.73 8.54
C LEU A 241 18.13 15.68 7.63
N LYS A 242 18.67 16.84 7.25
CA LYS A 242 19.92 16.94 6.48
C LYS A 242 21.09 16.30 7.23
N ASP A 243 21.24 16.60 8.52
CA ASP A 243 22.33 16.10 9.36
C ASP A 243 22.19 14.59 9.65
N GLU A 244 20.96 14.08 9.79
CA GLU A 244 20.68 12.64 9.91
C GLU A 244 21.09 11.88 8.64
N GLY A 245 20.69 12.37 7.46
CA GLY A 245 21.13 11.79 6.18
C GLY A 245 22.67 11.84 6.04
N GLN A 246 23.31 12.91 6.51
CA GLN A 246 24.77 13.01 6.53
C GLN A 246 25.43 11.97 7.44
N SER A 247 24.81 11.66 8.58
CA SER A 247 25.26 10.61 9.50
C SER A 247 25.13 9.20 8.88
N LEU A 248 24.00 8.92 8.23
CA LEU A 248 23.77 7.67 7.49
C LEU A 248 24.81 7.48 6.39
N PHE A 249 25.09 8.54 5.62
CA PHE A 249 26.09 8.52 4.56
C PHE A 249 27.49 8.21 5.09
N ARG A 250 27.90 8.87 6.19
CA ARG A 250 29.21 8.61 6.85
C ARG A 250 29.31 7.18 7.38
N SER A 251 28.18 6.60 7.76
CA SER A 251 28.07 5.21 8.21
C SER A 251 27.99 4.19 7.05
N LYS A 252 28.23 4.64 5.80
CA LYS A 252 28.14 3.85 4.56
C LYS A 252 26.75 3.28 4.26
N GLN A 253 25.71 3.81 4.89
CA GLN A 253 24.31 3.48 4.59
C GLN A 253 23.80 4.42 3.49
N THR A 254 24.42 4.33 2.31
CA THR A 254 24.25 5.31 1.21
C THR A 254 22.81 5.37 0.71
N GLU A 255 22.13 4.24 0.58
CA GLU A 255 20.73 4.17 0.11
C GLU A 255 19.77 4.82 1.12
N ALA A 256 19.91 4.49 2.40
CA ALA A 256 19.12 5.10 3.46
C ALA A 256 19.36 6.61 3.56
N ALA A 257 20.61 7.07 3.37
CA ALA A 257 20.93 8.48 3.32
C ALA A 257 20.27 9.18 2.12
N ASN A 258 20.29 8.54 0.95
CA ASN A 258 19.66 9.07 -0.26
C ASN A 258 18.15 9.25 -0.08
N LEU A 259 17.46 8.20 0.39
CA LEU A 259 16.02 8.24 0.69
C LEU A 259 15.72 9.38 1.67
N LYS A 260 16.46 9.45 2.78
CA LYS A 260 16.26 10.48 3.81
C LYS A 260 16.36 11.91 3.26
N TRP A 261 17.32 12.17 2.37
CA TRP A 261 17.45 13.48 1.73
C TRP A 261 16.39 13.73 0.66
N MET A 262 15.95 12.70 -0.07
CA MET A 262 14.87 12.81 -1.05
C MET A 262 13.56 13.19 -0.36
N ASP A 263 13.20 12.47 0.71
CA ASP A 263 11.99 12.73 1.50
C ASP A 263 12.01 14.16 2.05
N ALA A 264 13.12 14.57 2.67
CA ALA A 264 13.26 15.91 3.22
C ALA A 264 13.21 17.01 2.14
N ALA A 265 13.75 16.77 0.95
CA ALA A 265 13.67 17.72 -0.16
C ALA A 265 12.24 17.83 -0.72
N LEU A 266 11.52 16.71 -0.83
CA LEU A 266 10.11 16.68 -1.24
C LEU A 266 9.22 17.41 -0.23
N GLU A 267 9.44 17.22 1.06
CA GLU A 267 8.73 17.94 2.11
C GLU A 267 8.92 19.47 2.00
N ILE A 268 10.10 19.96 1.58
CA ILE A 268 10.32 21.40 1.31
C ILE A 268 9.51 21.85 0.08
N GLU A 269 9.45 21.05 -0.98
CA GLU A 269 8.64 21.34 -2.18
C GLU A 269 7.15 21.40 -1.83
N GLN A 270 6.65 20.43 -1.07
CA GLN A 270 5.27 20.41 -0.56
C GLN A 270 4.98 21.62 0.34
N LEU A 271 5.93 21.98 1.22
CA LEU A 271 5.80 23.17 2.06
C LEU A 271 5.69 24.44 1.22
N HIS A 272 6.45 24.55 0.13
CA HIS A 272 6.40 25.69 -0.78
C HIS A 272 5.04 25.82 -1.49
N GLU A 273 4.39 24.70 -1.81
CA GLU A 273 3.06 24.66 -2.43
C GLU A 273 1.89 24.78 -1.43
N SER A 274 2.17 24.64 -0.13
CA SER A 274 1.16 24.67 0.93
C SER A 274 0.57 26.07 1.18
N SER A 275 -0.62 26.10 1.80
CA SER A 275 -1.24 27.33 2.30
C SER A 275 -0.45 28.04 3.40
N SER A 276 0.52 27.34 4.00
CA SER A 276 1.40 27.81 5.08
C SER A 276 2.51 28.73 4.56
N TRP A 277 2.89 28.57 3.29
CA TRP A 277 4.02 29.27 2.71
C TRP A 277 3.93 30.80 2.78
N PRO A 278 2.77 31.45 2.48
CA PRO A 278 2.63 32.89 2.65
C PRO A 278 2.75 33.34 4.11
N VAL A 279 2.28 32.52 5.07
CA VAL A 279 2.36 32.84 6.50
C VAL A 279 3.80 32.77 6.99
N LEU A 280 4.55 31.75 6.56
CA LEU A 280 5.97 31.58 6.86
C LEU A 280 6.82 32.71 6.32
N THR A 281 6.66 33.01 5.04
CA THR A 281 7.41 34.06 4.36
C THR A 281 7.05 35.46 4.89
N GLY A 282 5.79 35.67 5.28
CA GLY A 282 5.34 36.92 5.91
C GLY A 282 5.91 37.16 7.31
N LYS A 283 6.14 36.12 8.11
CA LYS A 283 6.66 36.24 9.49
C LYS A 283 8.18 36.41 9.57
N SER A 284 8.94 35.70 8.74
CA SER A 284 10.41 35.67 8.83
C SER A 284 11.15 36.38 7.71
N GLY A 285 10.44 36.86 6.69
CA GLY A 285 11.01 37.58 5.55
C GLY A 285 12.01 36.73 4.74
N GLU A 286 12.90 37.41 4.03
CA GLU A 286 13.85 36.81 3.07
C GLU A 286 14.85 35.84 3.71
N THR A 287 15.11 35.94 5.01
CA THR A 287 16.12 35.13 5.72
C THR A 287 15.71 33.66 5.79
N LEU A 288 14.43 33.38 6.08
CA LEU A 288 13.91 32.01 6.10
C LEU A 288 14.04 31.36 4.73
N PHE A 289 13.63 32.08 3.68
CA PHE A 289 13.70 31.61 2.31
C PHE A 289 15.12 31.24 1.89
N ALA A 290 16.08 32.13 2.15
CA ALA A 290 17.48 31.87 1.83
C ALA A 290 18.02 30.61 2.52
N ARG A 291 17.66 30.41 3.80
CA ARG A 291 18.08 29.23 4.57
C ARG A 291 17.42 27.93 4.12
N LEU A 292 16.12 27.95 3.83
CA LEU A 292 15.43 26.78 3.28
C LEU A 292 15.96 26.41 1.90
N ALA A 293 16.20 27.41 1.04
CA ALA A 293 16.82 27.19 -0.27
C ALA A 293 18.22 26.59 -0.14
N GLU A 294 19.05 27.10 0.78
CA GLU A 294 20.38 26.53 1.10
C GLU A 294 20.27 25.05 1.49
N LEU A 295 19.37 24.71 2.42
CA LEU A 295 19.14 23.33 2.85
C LEU A 295 18.68 22.43 1.69
N TYR A 296 17.70 22.89 0.92
CA TYR A 296 17.16 22.17 -0.23
C TYR A 296 18.23 21.86 -1.26
N PHE A 297 19.01 22.87 -1.68
CA PHE A 297 20.06 22.67 -2.69
C PHE A 297 21.20 21.78 -2.18
N LEU A 298 21.56 21.88 -0.90
CA LEU A 298 22.56 20.97 -0.31
C LEU A 298 22.07 19.51 -0.32
N MET A 299 20.80 19.25 0.00
CA MET A 299 20.24 17.90 -0.06
C MET A 299 20.18 17.38 -1.51
N LYS A 300 19.71 18.17 -2.48
CA LYS A 300 19.70 17.80 -3.90
C LYS A 300 21.12 17.56 -4.45
N LEU A 301 22.11 18.32 -4.00
CA LEU A 301 23.52 18.11 -4.37
C LEU A 301 24.03 16.77 -3.82
N ASN A 302 23.72 16.45 -2.56
CA ASN A 302 24.10 15.18 -1.95
C ASN A 302 23.46 13.97 -2.65
N ILE A 303 22.16 14.06 -2.97
CA ILE A 303 21.43 13.05 -3.77
C ILE A 303 22.13 12.85 -5.12
N SER A 304 22.41 13.96 -5.82
CA SER A 304 23.07 13.94 -7.12
C SER A 304 24.46 13.28 -7.06
N HIS A 305 25.23 13.56 -6.01
CA HIS A 305 26.54 12.95 -5.78
C HIS A 305 26.45 11.44 -5.58
N ILE A 306 25.46 10.94 -4.82
CA ILE A 306 25.21 9.51 -4.67
C ILE A 306 24.86 8.88 -6.03
N ASN A 307 23.94 9.51 -6.77
CA ASN A 307 23.49 8.99 -8.06
C ASN A 307 24.63 8.89 -9.08
N LEU A 308 25.48 9.92 -9.16
CA LEU A 308 26.66 9.89 -10.02
C LEU A 308 27.66 8.79 -9.61
N ALA A 309 27.93 8.65 -8.30
CA ALA A 309 28.81 7.59 -7.80
C ALA A 309 28.25 6.18 -8.05
N ASN A 310 26.93 6.01 -8.08
CA ASN A 310 26.27 4.76 -8.45
C ASN A 310 26.41 4.50 -9.95
N MET A 311 26.21 5.51 -10.80
CA MET A 311 26.37 5.40 -12.26
C MET A 311 27.80 4.98 -12.65
N GLU A 312 28.83 5.54 -12.02
CA GLU A 312 30.23 5.15 -12.26
C GLU A 312 30.52 3.69 -11.90
N LYS A 313 29.76 3.12 -10.96
CA LYS A 313 29.87 1.71 -10.54
C LYS A 313 29.00 0.78 -11.39
N GLY A 314 28.26 1.30 -12.36
CA GLY A 314 27.31 0.53 -13.18
C GLY A 314 25.95 0.30 -12.53
N TYR A 315 25.67 0.94 -11.38
CA TYR A 315 24.35 0.94 -10.75
C TYR A 315 23.51 2.10 -11.28
N VAL A 316 22.56 1.82 -12.18
CA VAL A 316 21.60 2.82 -12.63
C VAL A 316 20.39 2.77 -11.71
N MET A 317 20.30 3.69 -10.74
CA MET A 317 19.00 4.03 -10.13
C MET A 317 18.23 4.86 -11.17
N GLN A 318 17.19 4.27 -11.75
CA GLN A 318 16.23 5.03 -12.55
C GLN A 318 15.34 5.81 -11.58
N MET A 319 15.44 7.14 -11.63
CA MET A 319 14.51 8.07 -10.97
C MET A 319 13.12 7.94 -11.55
#